data_AF-F8CNZ5-F1
#
_entry.id   AF-F8CNZ5-F1
#
_cell.length_a   1.000
_cell.length_b   1.000
_cell.length_c   1.000
_cell.angle_alpha   90.00
_cell.angle_beta   90.00
_cell.angle_gamma   90.00
#
_symmetry.space_group_name_H-M   'P 1'
#
loop_
_entity.id
_entity.type
_entity.pdbx_description
1 polymer ?
#
loop_
_entity_poly.entity_id
_entity_poly.type
_entity_poly.pdbx_seq_one_letter_code
_entity_poly.pdbx_strand_id
1 'polypeptide(L)'
;MRVVPPSACPRKHFSGEAIAFALALWALCGLGADEVRRRTSDWTRRGAAARGWRSLTRWARQLGARELFGALCLGAVAGGARALAARAAQALCAHAPLAWRGAPLAHQAFAGARHVS
;
A
#
# COMPACT_ATOMS: atom_id res chain seq x y z
N MET A 1 -24.83 -14.21 -4.22
CA MET A 1 -23.62 -14.81 -3.61
C MET A 1 -22.40 -14.03 -4.10
N ARG A 2 -21.68 -13.31 -3.22
CA ARG A 2 -20.54 -12.46 -3.62
C ARG A 2 -19.26 -13.19 -3.24
N VAL A 3 -18.55 -13.75 -4.22
CA VAL A 3 -17.21 -14.32 -4.01
C VAL A 3 -16.26 -13.15 -3.81
N VAL A 4 -15.96 -12.83 -2.55
CA VAL A 4 -14.94 -11.84 -2.19
C VAL A 4 -13.70 -12.61 -1.77
N PRO A 5 -12.58 -12.51 -2.50
CA PRO A 5 -11.33 -13.12 -2.07
C PRO A 5 -10.99 -12.64 -0.65
N PRO A 6 -10.48 -13.52 0.25
CA PRO A 6 -10.15 -13.13 1.63
C PRO A 6 -9.21 -11.92 1.73
N SER A 7 -8.42 -11.67 0.68
CA SER A 7 -7.47 -10.57 0.57
C SER A 7 -8.09 -9.23 0.16
N ALA A 8 -9.34 -9.21 -0.33
CA ALA A 8 -9.98 -7.98 -0.78
C ALA A 8 -10.41 -7.13 0.42
N CYS A 9 -9.81 -5.95 0.56
CA CYS A 9 -10.19 -5.04 1.63
C CYS A 9 -11.66 -4.59 1.47
N PRO A 10 -12.48 -4.63 2.53
CA PRO A 10 -13.87 -4.20 2.49
C PRO A 10 -14.00 -2.79 1.89
N ARG A 11 -14.91 -2.66 0.90
CA ARG A 11 -15.22 -1.40 0.20
C ARG A 11 -14.06 -0.78 -0.60
N LYS A 12 -13.00 -1.54 -0.90
CA LYS A 12 -11.89 -1.10 -1.78
C LYS A 12 -11.82 -2.01 -3.01
N HIS A 13 -11.52 -1.43 -4.16
CA HIS A 13 -11.26 -2.18 -5.41
C HIS A 13 -9.87 -2.86 -5.42
N PHE A 14 -9.13 -2.81 -4.31
CA PHE A 14 -7.77 -3.32 -4.18
C PHE A 14 -7.68 -4.21 -2.94
N SER A 15 -6.88 -5.28 -3.04
CA SER A 15 -6.50 -6.10 -1.90
C SER A 15 -5.57 -5.35 -0.95
N GLY A 16 -5.44 -5.83 0.29
CA GLY A 16 -4.48 -5.26 1.24
C GLY A 16 -3.06 -5.29 0.68
N GLU A 17 -2.66 -6.40 0.08
CA GLU A 17 -1.33 -6.59 -0.51
C GLU A 17 -1.09 -5.63 -1.68
N ALA A 18 -2.08 -5.41 -2.55
CA ALA A 18 -1.97 -4.44 -3.63
C ALA A 18 -1.82 -2.99 -3.11
N ILE A 19 -2.49 -2.66 -2.01
CA ILE A 19 -2.35 -1.36 -1.34
C ILE A 19 -0.93 -1.22 -0.75
N ALA A 20 -0.42 -2.26 -0.08
CA ALA A 20 0.95 -2.29 0.45
C ALA A 20 2.00 -2.10 -0.64
N PHE A 21 1.87 -2.83 -1.75
CA PHE A 21 2.74 -2.71 -2.92
C PHE A 21 2.75 -1.28 -3.48
N ALA A 22 1.57 -0.68 -3.67
CA ALA A 22 1.45 0.68 -4.19
C ALA A 22 2.06 1.72 -3.23
N LEU A 23 1.86 1.57 -1.92
CA LEU A 23 2.43 2.47 -0.92
C LEU A 23 3.96 2.34 -0.84
N ALA A 24 4.51 1.15 -1.01
CA ALA A 24 5.96 0.94 -1.06
C ALA A 24 6.59 1.57 -2.31
N LEU A 25 5.99 1.39 -3.49
CA LEU A 25 6.41 2.05 -4.72
C LEU A 25 6.39 3.57 -4.60
N TRP A 26 5.35 4.11 -3.97
CA TRP A 26 5.24 5.53 -3.71
C TRP A 26 6.29 5.99 -2.69
N ALA A 27 6.28 5.46 -1.48
CA ALA A 27 7.02 6.05 -0.38
C ALA A 27 8.49 5.59 -0.29
N LEU A 28 8.79 4.34 -0.61
CA LEU A 28 10.16 3.78 -0.54
C LEU A 28 10.91 3.90 -1.87
N CYS A 29 10.23 3.66 -3.00
CA CYS A 29 10.86 3.76 -4.32
C CYS A 29 10.78 5.18 -4.92
N GLY A 30 10.22 6.16 -4.22
CA GLY A 30 10.19 7.56 -4.65
C GLY A 30 9.32 7.85 -5.88
N LEU A 31 8.50 6.90 -6.35
CA LEU A 31 7.79 7.06 -7.61
C LEU A 31 6.66 8.10 -7.53
N GLY A 32 6.40 8.76 -8.66
CA GLY A 32 5.25 9.64 -8.83
C GLY A 32 3.94 8.85 -8.90
N ALA A 33 2.82 9.45 -8.50
CA ALA A 33 1.53 8.76 -8.40
C ALA A 33 1.09 8.09 -9.71
N ASP A 34 1.43 8.68 -10.86
CA ASP A 34 1.09 8.15 -12.18
C ASP A 34 1.90 6.90 -12.52
N GLU A 35 3.18 6.86 -12.13
CA GLU A 35 4.03 5.67 -12.32
C GLU A 35 3.59 4.53 -11.40
N VAL A 36 3.29 4.83 -10.14
CA VAL A 36 2.74 3.84 -9.20
C VAL A 36 1.45 3.24 -9.77
N ARG A 37 0.59 4.08 -10.36
CA ARG A 37 -0.65 3.64 -10.98
C ARG A 37 -0.40 2.70 -12.17
N ARG A 38 0.49 3.08 -13.11
CA ARG A 38 0.88 2.24 -14.25
C ARG A 38 1.35 0.86 -13.82
N ARG A 39 2.10 0.78 -12.72
CA ARG A 39 2.66 -0.50 -12.21
C ARG A 39 1.68 -1.35 -11.39
N THR A 40 0.55 -0.80 -10.97
CA THR A 40 -0.41 -1.47 -10.07
C THR A 40 -1.74 -1.79 -10.72
N SER A 41 -2.03 -1.23 -11.89
CA SER A 41 -3.32 -1.43 -12.57
C SER A 41 -3.26 -1.03 -14.03
N ASP A 42 -3.73 -1.93 -14.88
CA ASP A 42 -3.85 -1.71 -16.33
C ASP A 42 -5.06 -0.84 -16.72
N TRP A 43 -5.87 -0.44 -15.74
CA TRP A 43 -7.07 0.34 -16.02
C TRP A 43 -6.72 1.81 -16.24
N THR A 44 -6.69 2.20 -17.51
CA THR A 44 -6.55 3.57 -17.99
C THR A 44 -7.78 4.38 -17.59
N ARG A 45 -7.63 5.37 -16.71
CA ARG A 45 -8.70 6.35 -16.46
C ARG A 45 -8.61 7.49 -17.46
N ARG A 46 -9.76 7.97 -17.94
CA ARG A 46 -9.92 9.20 -18.74
C ARG A 46 -10.44 10.33 -17.83
N GLY A 47 -10.08 11.59 -18.12
CA GLY A 47 -10.64 12.78 -17.43
C GLY A 47 -10.01 13.14 -16.07
N ALA A 48 -10.74 13.84 -15.20
CA ALA A 48 -10.25 14.37 -13.91
C ALA A 48 -9.68 13.31 -12.95
N ALA A 49 -10.06 12.04 -13.14
CA ALA A 49 -9.54 10.90 -12.40
C ALA A 49 -8.12 10.47 -12.84
N ALA A 50 -7.56 11.10 -13.89
CA ALA A 50 -6.18 10.96 -14.36
C ALA A 50 -5.18 11.84 -13.57
N ARG A 51 -5.65 12.85 -12.83
CA ARG A 51 -4.77 13.73 -12.04
C ARG A 51 -4.60 13.22 -10.63
N GLY A 52 -3.49 12.52 -10.41
CA GLY A 52 -3.01 12.15 -9.08
C GLY A 52 -3.82 11.03 -8.43
N TRP A 53 -3.12 10.00 -7.95
CA TRP A 53 -3.77 8.92 -7.23
C TRP A 53 -4.10 9.33 -5.80
N ARG A 54 -5.17 10.13 -5.62
CA ARG A 54 -5.68 10.60 -4.30
C ARG A 54 -5.88 9.46 -3.28
N SER A 55 -6.03 8.22 -3.77
CA SER A 55 -6.13 7.05 -2.92
C SER A 55 -4.85 6.78 -2.12
N LEU A 56 -3.65 7.12 -2.62
CA LEU A 56 -2.40 6.94 -1.87
C LEU A 56 -2.39 7.77 -0.59
N THR A 57 -2.69 9.07 -0.70
CA THR A 57 -2.82 9.97 0.47
C THR A 57 -3.94 9.52 1.41
N ARG A 58 -5.07 9.07 0.86
CA ARG A 58 -6.18 8.54 1.66
C ARG A 58 -5.75 7.30 2.43
N TRP A 59 -5.14 6.31 1.78
CA TRP A 59 -4.69 5.08 2.42
C TRP A 59 -3.61 5.35 3.47
N ALA A 60 -2.70 6.28 3.21
CA ALA A 60 -1.75 6.73 4.21
C ALA A 60 -2.45 7.30 5.46
N ARG A 61 -3.48 8.13 5.32
CA ARG A 61 -4.27 8.60 6.47
C ARG A 61 -4.95 7.44 7.22
N GLN A 62 -5.47 6.45 6.49
CA GLN A 62 -6.10 5.27 7.08
C GLN A 62 -5.11 4.39 7.86
N LEU A 63 -3.84 4.32 7.43
CA LEU A 63 -2.77 3.69 8.20
C LEU A 63 -2.58 4.39 9.55
N GLY A 64 -2.55 5.72 9.56
CA GLY A 64 -2.40 6.52 10.79
C GLY A 64 -3.59 6.37 11.73
N ALA A 65 -4.80 6.26 11.17
CA ALA A 65 -6.03 5.99 11.92
C ALA A 65 -6.21 4.51 12.29
N ARG A 66 -5.26 3.62 11.93
CA ARG A 66 -5.32 2.16 12.14
C ARG A 66 -6.54 1.47 11.50
N GLU A 67 -7.15 2.12 10.50
CA GLU A 67 -8.23 1.56 9.67
C GLU A 67 -7.70 0.61 8.58
N LEU A 68 -6.38 0.59 8.38
CA LEU A 68 -5.70 -0.25 7.41
C LEU A 68 -4.47 -0.86 8.08
N PHE A 69 -4.34 -2.20 8.04
CA PHE A 69 -3.34 -2.97 8.80
C PHE A 69 -3.32 -2.60 10.29
N GLY A 70 -4.45 -2.76 10.99
CA GLY A 70 -4.62 -2.30 12.37
C GLY A 70 -3.64 -2.91 13.38
N ALA A 71 -3.02 -4.04 13.04
CA ALA A 71 -1.94 -4.68 13.80
C ALA A 71 -0.60 -3.93 13.73
N LEU A 72 -0.39 -3.04 12.74
CA LEU A 72 0.83 -2.24 12.66
C LEU A 72 0.85 -1.14 13.71
N CYS A 73 1.88 -1.15 14.55
CA CYS A 73 2.22 -0.03 15.42
C CYS A 73 3.22 0.88 14.70
N LEU A 74 2.74 1.97 14.10
CA LEU A 74 3.58 2.89 13.32
C LEU A 74 4.29 3.96 14.18
N GLY A 75 3.85 4.13 15.43
CA GLY A 75 4.30 5.20 16.31
C GLY A 75 3.92 6.60 15.80
N ALA A 76 4.40 7.64 16.48
CA ALA A 76 4.28 9.01 15.99
C ALA A 76 5.21 9.21 14.78
N VAL A 77 4.63 9.52 13.62
CA VAL A 77 5.40 9.80 12.40
C VAL A 77 5.28 11.29 12.07
N ALA A 78 6.39 12.03 12.23
CA ALA A 78 6.53 13.36 11.68
C ALA A 78 6.76 13.25 10.15
N GLY A 79 6.09 14.05 9.33
CA GLY A 79 6.37 14.11 7.88
C GLY A 79 5.22 13.82 6.91
N GLY A 80 3.96 14.01 7.33
CA GLY A 80 2.81 13.93 6.42
C GLY A 80 2.54 12.53 5.85
N ALA A 81 1.65 12.47 4.86
CA ALA A 81 1.12 11.19 4.35
C ALA A 81 2.19 10.26 3.76
N ARG A 82 3.23 10.81 3.10
CA ARG A 82 4.28 10.00 2.47
C ARG A 82 5.22 9.37 3.49
N ALA A 83 5.57 10.08 4.58
CA ALA A 83 6.37 9.52 5.66
C ALA A 83 5.62 8.38 6.38
N LEU A 84 4.32 8.55 6.62
CA LEU A 84 3.48 7.52 7.23
C LEU A 84 3.38 6.27 6.34
N ALA A 85 3.23 6.45 5.02
CA ALA A 85 3.29 5.36 4.06
C ALA A 85 4.66 4.67 4.05
N ALA A 86 5.76 5.41 4.15
CA ALA A 86 7.11 4.83 4.22
C ALA A 86 7.27 3.96 5.47
N ARG A 87 6.86 4.47 6.64
CA ARG A 87 6.93 3.72 7.90
C ARG A 87 6.10 2.44 7.84
N ALA A 88 4.88 2.52 7.32
CA ALA A 88 4.04 1.35 7.14
C ALA A 88 4.66 0.33 6.16
N ALA A 89 5.16 0.79 5.02
CA ALA A 89 5.80 -0.08 4.03
C ALA A 89 7.06 -0.77 4.60
N GLN A 90 7.86 -0.07 5.40
CA GLN A 90 9.01 -0.65 6.09
C GLN A 90 8.60 -1.77 7.06
N ALA A 91 7.57 -1.51 7.89
CA ALA A 91 7.06 -2.51 8.81
C ALA A 91 6.53 -3.74 8.05
N LEU A 92 5.79 -3.53 6.96
CA LEU A 92 5.31 -4.61 6.10
C LEU A 92 6.45 -5.41 5.48
N CYS A 93 7.53 -4.77 5.01
CA CYS A 93 8.71 -5.49 4.52
C CYS A 93 9.34 -6.37 5.61
N ALA A 94 9.36 -5.92 6.87
CA ALA A 94 9.86 -6.70 7.99
C ALA A 94 9.01 -7.95 8.30
N HIS A 95 7.72 -7.93 7.95
CA HIS A 95 6.81 -9.07 8.05
C HIS A 95 6.84 -10.00 6.83
N ALA A 96 7.63 -9.69 5.79
CA ALA A 96 7.75 -10.56 4.62
C ALA A 96 8.48 -11.87 4.98
N PRO A 97 8.04 -13.03 4.44
CA PRO A 97 8.75 -14.29 4.65
C PRO A 97 10.21 -14.22 4.16
N LEU A 98 11.10 -15.00 4.77
CA LEU A 98 12.55 -14.95 4.47
C LEU A 98 12.88 -15.15 2.98
N ALA A 99 12.10 -15.97 2.27
CA ALA A 99 12.23 -16.19 0.83
C ALA A 99 12.11 -14.91 -0.02
N TRP A 100 11.50 -13.85 0.52
CA TRP A 100 11.29 -12.58 -0.18
C TRP A 100 12.39 -11.54 0.09
N ARG A 101 13.36 -11.79 0.99
CA ARG A 101 14.37 -10.78 1.36
C ARG A 101 15.25 -10.28 0.21
N GLY A 102 15.42 -11.09 -0.84
CA GLY A 102 16.14 -10.69 -2.07
C GLY A 102 15.26 -9.96 -3.09
N ALA A 103 13.94 -9.93 -2.91
CA ALA A 103 13.02 -9.29 -3.84
C ALA A 103 13.04 -7.75 -3.66
N PRO A 104 12.62 -6.96 -4.67
CA PRO A 104 12.48 -5.52 -4.51
C PRO A 104 11.52 -5.14 -3.36
N LEU A 105 11.77 -4.03 -2.67
CA LEU A 105 11.01 -3.60 -1.47
C LEU A 105 9.48 -3.61 -1.65
N ALA A 106 8.98 -3.21 -2.82
CA ALA A 106 7.54 -3.25 -3.09
C ALA A 106 6.95 -4.67 -3.02
N HIS A 107 7.68 -5.67 -3.51
CA HIS A 107 7.29 -7.08 -3.46
C HIS A 107 7.39 -7.63 -2.03
N GLN A 108 8.37 -7.20 -1.26
CA GLN A 108 8.46 -7.54 0.17
C GLN A 108 7.24 -7.00 0.93
N ALA A 109 6.89 -5.72 0.72
CA ALA A 109 5.71 -5.12 1.35
C ALA A 109 4.40 -5.83 0.94
N PHE A 110 4.27 -6.24 -0.31
CA PHE A 110 3.16 -7.06 -0.79
C PHE A 110 3.06 -8.38 -0.01
N ALA A 111 4.16 -9.12 0.08
CA ALA A 111 4.20 -10.41 0.76
C ALA A 111 3.93 -10.27 2.26
N GLY A 112 4.52 -9.27 2.92
CA GLY A 112 4.32 -9.01 4.34
C GLY A 112 2.91 -8.59 4.70
N ALA A 113 2.20 -7.87 3.83
CA ALA A 113 0.80 -7.47 4.06
C ALA A 113 -0.16 -8.64 4.26
N ARG A 114 0.15 -9.81 3.68
CA ARG A 114 -0.62 -11.05 3.89
C ARG A 114 -0.55 -11.55 5.33
N HIS A 115 0.44 -11.13 6.11
CA HIS A 115 0.70 -11.60 7.47
C HIS A 115 0.32 -10.57 8.55
N VAL A 116 -0.30 -9.44 8.17
CA VAL A 116 -0.58 -8.30 9.07
C VAL A 116 -2.05 -7.84 8.97
N SER A 117 -2.93 -8.65 8.38
CA SER A 117 -4.36 -8.36 8.18
C SER A 117 -5.14 -8.26 9.49
#